data_AF-A0A960JZP1-F1
#
_entry.id   AF-A0A960JZP1-F1
#
_cell.length_a   1.000
_cell.length_b   1.000
_cell.length_c   1.000
_cell.angle_alpha   90.00
_cell.angle_beta   90.00
_cell.angle_gamma   90.00
#
_symmetry.space_group_name_H-M   'P 1'
#
loop_
_entity.id
_entity.type
_entity.pdbx_description
1 polymer ?
#
loop_
_entity_poly.entity_id
_entity_poly.type
_entity_poly.pdbx_seq_one_letter_code
_entity_poly.pdbx_strand_id
1 'polypeptide(L)'
;AMRQILVDHFRKRSAEKRGGGHVHTDYDVDHLPLGDRGETLLAVDEALERLSAKDERLGRVVEYKFFGGMTEPEIAEALSISVRSVSSDWRRARAWLSREIEAGLGAT
;
A
#
# COMPACT_ATOMS: atom_id res chain seq x y z
N ALA A 1 7.22 -8.52 -10.01
CA ALA A 1 8.61 -8.22 -9.56
C ALA A 1 8.66 -7.26 -8.39
N MET A 2 7.73 -6.30 -8.28
CA MET A 2 7.62 -5.35 -7.14
C MET A 2 7.44 -6.06 -5.79
N ARG A 3 6.63 -7.13 -5.75
CA ARG A 3 6.37 -7.94 -4.55
C ARG A 3 7.63 -8.49 -3.86
N GLN A 4 8.60 -9.00 -4.60
CA GLN A 4 9.82 -9.57 -4.01
C GLN A 4 10.72 -8.49 -3.43
N ILE A 5 10.89 -7.37 -4.15
CA ILE A 5 11.69 -6.22 -3.69
C ILE A 5 11.08 -5.63 -2.42
N LEU A 6 9.76 -5.51 -2.38
CA LEU A 6 9.00 -5.03 -1.22
C LEU A 6 9.13 -6.00 -0.03
N VAL A 7 8.86 -7.30 -0.21
CA VAL A 7 8.98 -8.32 0.84
C VAL A 7 10.41 -8.42 1.41
N ASP A 8 11.45 -8.30 0.58
CA ASP A 8 12.84 -8.32 1.03
C ASP A 8 13.23 -7.04 1.79
N HIS A 9 12.70 -5.88 1.37
CA HIS A 9 12.84 -4.63 2.13
C HIS A 9 12.19 -4.72 3.53
N PHE A 10 11.06 -5.43 3.67
CA PHE A 10 10.41 -5.68 4.97
C PHE A 10 11.15 -6.64 5.87
N ARG A 11 11.70 -7.73 5.33
CA ARG A 11 12.54 -8.63 6.13
C ARG A 11 13.72 -7.87 6.75
N LYS A 12 14.31 -6.94 6.00
CA LYS A 12 15.46 -6.16 6.45
C LYS A 12 15.08 -5.12 7.51
N ARG A 13 14.01 -4.34 7.29
CA ARG A 13 13.58 -3.28 8.22
C ARG A 13 12.93 -3.82 9.51
N SER A 14 12.19 -4.93 9.43
CA SER A 14 11.66 -5.62 10.63
C SER A 14 12.75 -6.35 11.43
N ALA A 15 13.87 -6.72 10.80
CA ALA A 15 15.04 -7.20 11.53
C ALA A 15 15.75 -6.07 12.29
N GLU A 16 15.82 -4.87 11.71
CA GLU A 16 16.44 -3.68 12.33
C GLU A 16 15.57 -3.05 13.43
N LYS A 17 14.23 -3.15 13.35
CA LYS A 17 13.29 -2.61 14.36
C LYS A 17 13.09 -3.50 15.60
N ARG A 18 13.86 -4.58 15.78
CA ARG A 18 13.82 -5.43 17.01
C ARG A 18 14.44 -4.76 18.27
N GLY A 19 14.65 -3.45 18.23
CA GLY A 19 15.02 -2.62 19.38
C GLY A 19 13.99 -1.51 19.64
N GLY A 20 12.81 -1.87 20.14
CA GLY A 20 11.89 -0.94 20.80
C GLY A 20 10.82 -0.29 19.93
N GLY A 21 9.56 -0.58 20.27
CA GLY A 21 8.37 0.16 19.81
C GLY A 21 7.57 -0.59 18.75
N HIS A 22 6.52 -1.28 19.20
CA HIS A 22 5.49 -1.84 18.34
C HIS A 22 4.93 -0.76 17.41
N VAL A 23 5.35 -0.76 16.14
CA VAL A 23 4.59 -0.09 15.10
C VAL A 23 3.40 -1.01 14.82
N HIS A 24 2.28 -0.61 15.40
CA HIS A 24 0.97 -1.17 15.19
C HIS A 24 0.64 -1.10 13.69
N THR A 25 1.03 -2.15 12.95
CA THR A 25 0.43 -2.44 11.64
C THR A 25 -0.96 -2.98 11.93
N ASP A 26 -1.86 -2.09 12.39
CA ASP A 26 -3.29 -2.38 12.37
C ASP A 26 -3.67 -2.40 10.90
N TYR A 27 -3.90 -3.62 10.46
CA TYR A 27 -4.02 -4.04 9.09
C TYR A 27 -5.35 -3.49 8.56
N ASP A 28 -5.31 -2.31 7.94
CA ASP A 28 -6.46 -1.68 7.25
C ASP A 28 -6.80 -2.42 5.94
N VAL A 29 -6.91 -3.75 6.04
CA VAL A 29 -7.38 -4.68 5.01
C VAL A 29 -8.81 -5.11 5.31
N ASP A 30 -9.34 -4.76 6.49
CA ASP A 30 -10.74 -4.92 6.87
C ASP A 30 -11.71 -4.18 5.94
N HIS A 31 -11.22 -3.29 5.08
CA HIS A 31 -12.00 -2.57 4.09
C HIS A 31 -11.77 -3.01 2.64
N LEU A 32 -10.98 -4.06 2.40
CA LEU A 32 -10.93 -4.71 1.09
C LEU A 32 -11.94 -5.87 1.08
N PRO A 33 -12.74 -6.05 0.01
CA PRO A 33 -13.68 -7.16 -0.07
C PRO A 33 -12.89 -8.47 0.00
N LEU A 34 -12.98 -9.14 1.16
CA LEU A 34 -12.33 -10.41 1.43
C LEU A 34 -13.11 -11.54 0.76
N GLY A 35 -12.89 -11.71 -0.55
CA GLY A 35 -13.15 -12.97 -1.26
C GLY A 35 -12.07 -14.01 -0.92
N ASP A 36 -11.84 -14.99 -1.81
CA ASP A 36 -10.69 -15.89 -1.67
C ASP A 36 -9.40 -15.05 -1.59
N ARG A 37 -8.65 -15.19 -0.49
CA ARG A 37 -7.51 -14.32 -0.15
C ARG A 37 -6.46 -14.27 -1.28
N GLY A 38 -6.38 -15.32 -2.09
CA GLY A 38 -5.52 -15.38 -3.26
C GLY A 38 -5.96 -14.45 -4.40
N GLU A 39 -7.26 -14.46 -4.74
CA GLU A 39 -7.83 -13.64 -5.81
C GLU A 39 -7.82 -12.15 -5.44
N THR A 40 -8.14 -11.83 -4.19
CA THR A 40 -8.08 -10.44 -3.69
C THR A 40 -6.64 -9.88 -3.77
N LEU A 41 -5.63 -10.68 -3.41
CA LEU A 41 -4.23 -10.24 -3.48
C LEU A 41 -3.75 -10.00 -4.92
N LEU A 42 -4.17 -10.86 -5.86
CA LEU A 42 -3.85 -10.67 -7.28
C LEU A 42 -4.54 -9.42 -7.83
N ALA A 43 -5.81 -9.20 -7.50
CA ALA A 43 -6.56 -8.01 -7.91
C ALA A 43 -5.94 -6.72 -7.36
N VAL A 44 -5.41 -6.74 -6.12
CA VAL A 44 -4.69 -5.60 -5.54
C VAL A 44 -3.37 -5.32 -6.28
N ASP A 45 -2.61 -6.36 -6.64
CA ASP A 45 -1.33 -6.22 -7.36
C ASP A 45 -1.57 -5.61 -8.76
N GLU A 46 -2.53 -6.14 -9.52
CA GLU A 46 -2.89 -5.59 -10.84
C GLU A 46 -3.42 -4.15 -10.75
N ALA A 47 -4.27 -3.87 -9.76
CA ALA A 47 -4.78 -2.53 -9.55
C ALA A 47 -3.63 -1.57 -9.20
N LEU A 48 -2.69 -1.97 -8.34
CA LEU A 48 -1.54 -1.14 -7.98
C LEU A 48 -0.63 -0.85 -9.18
N GLU A 49 -0.39 -1.82 -10.06
CA GLU A 49 0.37 -1.59 -11.30
C GLU A 49 -0.31 -0.53 -12.17
N ARG A 50 -1.63 -0.65 -12.37
CA ARG A 50 -2.44 0.34 -13.12
C ARG A 50 -2.45 1.72 -12.45
N LEU A 51 -2.53 1.77 -11.12
CA LEU A 51 -2.45 3.04 -10.37
C LEU A 51 -1.10 3.71 -10.60
N SER A 52 -0.02 2.94 -10.50
CA SER A 52 1.36 3.44 -10.63
C SER A 52 1.65 3.93 -12.05
N ALA A 53 1.08 3.27 -13.06
CA ALA A 53 1.15 3.73 -14.45
C ALA A 53 0.40 5.06 -14.67
N LYS A 54 -0.66 5.32 -13.89
CA LYS A 54 -1.48 6.53 -14.01
C LYS A 54 -0.97 7.70 -13.17
N ASP A 55 -0.47 7.41 -11.96
CA ASP A 55 0.07 8.38 -11.02
C ASP A 55 1.09 7.67 -10.11
N GLU A 56 2.36 7.75 -10.50
CA GLU A 56 3.47 7.09 -9.81
C GLU A 56 3.56 7.48 -8.33
N ARG A 57 3.19 8.72 -7.98
CA ARG A 57 3.24 9.20 -6.60
C ARG A 57 2.18 8.51 -5.74
N LEU A 58 0.98 8.29 -6.27
CA LEU A 58 -0.06 7.51 -5.57
C LEU A 58 0.36 6.07 -5.37
N GLY A 59 0.97 5.45 -6.39
CA GLY A 59 1.53 4.09 -6.29
C GLY A 59 2.55 3.98 -5.16
N ARG A 60 3.54 4.89 -5.12
CA ARG A 60 4.56 4.94 -4.05
C ARG A 60 3.97 5.15 -2.66
N VAL A 61 2.95 5.99 -2.51
CA VAL A 61 2.26 6.18 -1.21
C VAL A 61 1.61 4.88 -0.75
N VAL A 62 0.96 4.13 -1.65
CA VAL A 62 0.40 2.80 -1.32
C VAL A 62 1.51 1.82 -0.98
N GLU A 63 2.57 1.77 -1.78
CA GLU A 63 3.72 0.90 -1.51
C GLU A 63 4.31 1.15 -0.14
N TYR A 64 4.59 2.40 0.21
CA TYR A 64 5.20 2.76 1.49
C TYR A 64 4.24 2.62 2.68
N LYS A 65 2.95 2.83 2.50
CA LYS A 65 2.00 2.72 3.62
C LYS A 65 1.54 1.27 3.83
N PHE A 66 1.12 0.62 2.75
CA PHE A 66 0.47 -0.69 2.79
C PHE A 66 1.47 -1.83 2.91
N PHE A 67 2.53 -1.81 2.09
CA PHE A 67 3.57 -2.82 2.16
C PHE A 67 4.68 -2.36 3.12
N GLY A 68 5.06 -1.08 2.97
CA GLY A 68 6.12 -0.36 3.67
C GLY A 68 6.06 -0.36 5.19
N GLY A 69 4.85 -0.44 5.74
CA GLY A 69 4.56 -0.17 7.16
C GLY A 69 5.04 1.22 7.61
N MET A 70 5.20 2.16 6.66
CA MET A 70 5.69 3.51 6.96
C MET A 70 4.54 4.40 7.42
N THR A 71 4.84 5.27 8.37
CA THR A 71 3.97 6.34 8.84
C THR A 71 3.91 7.48 7.83
N GLU A 72 2.86 8.30 7.88
CA GLU A 72 2.73 9.44 6.95
C GLU A 72 3.91 10.45 7.03
N PRO A 73 4.51 10.74 8.20
CA PRO A 73 5.73 11.54 8.28
C PRO A 73 6.93 10.89 7.59
N GLU A 74 7.16 9.59 7.78
CA GLU A 74 8.25 8.86 7.10
C GLU A 74 8.07 8.88 5.57
N ILE A 75 6.83 8.77 5.10
CA ILE A 75 6.50 8.85 3.67
C ILE A 75 6.70 10.27 3.12
N ALA A 76 6.29 11.27 3.90
CA ALA A 76 6.44 12.68 3.54
C ALA A 76 7.92 13.04 3.34
N GLU A 77 8.77 12.58 4.25
CA GLU A 77 10.23 12.69 4.13
C GLU A 77 10.76 11.95 2.89
N ALA A 78 10.40 10.68 2.73
CA ALA A 78 10.87 9.85 1.62
C ALA A 78 10.48 10.39 0.23
N LEU A 79 9.34 11.06 0.13
CA LEU A 79 8.83 11.65 -1.12
C LEU A 79 9.11 13.15 -1.23
N SER A 80 9.71 13.79 -0.22
CA SER A 80 9.92 15.24 -0.15
C SER A 80 8.63 16.05 -0.38
N ILE A 81 7.53 15.63 0.25
CA ILE A 81 6.23 16.31 0.20
C ILE A 81 5.69 16.55 1.62
N SER A 82 4.60 17.31 1.74
CA SER A 82 3.97 17.52 3.04
C SER A 82 3.21 16.29 3.54
N VAL A 83 3.13 16.08 4.86
CA VAL A 83 2.29 15.04 5.47
C VAL A 83 0.83 15.17 5.01
N ARG A 84 0.34 16.41 4.85
CA ARG A 84 -0.99 16.68 4.29
C ARG A 84 -1.16 16.14 2.87
N SER A 85 -0.13 16.27 2.04
CA SER A 85 -0.09 15.71 0.68
C SER A 85 -0.14 14.19 0.74
N VAL A 86 0.65 13.55 1.60
CA VAL A 86 0.61 12.09 1.81
C VAL A 86 -0.78 11.62 2.22
N SER A 87 -1.40 12.27 3.20
CA SER A 87 -2.76 11.93 3.67
C SER A 87 -3.80 12.06 2.54
N SER A 88 -3.70 13.12 1.72
CA SER A 88 -4.59 13.31 0.58
C SER A 88 -4.38 12.27 -0.52
N ASP A 89 -3.12 11.97 -0.83
CA ASP A 89 -2.75 10.96 -1.80
C ASP A 89 -3.20 9.56 -1.35
N TRP A 90 -2.99 9.23 -0.08
CA TRP A 90 -3.44 7.97 0.49
C TRP A 90 -4.94 7.78 0.34
N ARG A 91 -5.74 8.79 0.71
CA ARG A 91 -7.20 8.75 0.54
C ARG A 91 -7.59 8.57 -0.93
N ARG A 92 -6.93 9.26 -1.85
CA ARG A 92 -7.20 9.17 -3.29
C ARG A 92 -6.83 7.79 -3.85
N ALA A 93 -5.67 7.27 -3.47
CA ALA A 93 -5.17 5.97 -3.88
C ALA A 93 -6.08 4.84 -3.37
N ARG A 94 -6.44 4.86 -2.08
CA ARG A 94 -7.36 3.89 -1.48
C ARG A 94 -8.73 3.89 -2.16
N ALA A 95 -9.32 5.06 -2.38
CA ALA A 95 -10.60 5.18 -3.08
C ALA A 95 -10.53 4.67 -4.53
N TRP A 96 -9.40 4.84 -5.20
CA TRP A 96 -9.21 4.32 -6.56
C TRP A 96 -9.04 2.79 -6.55
N LEU A 97 -8.19 2.24 -5.66
CA LEU A 97 -7.95 0.80 -5.55
C LEU A 97 -9.23 0.02 -5.21
N SER A 98 -10.02 0.51 -4.24
CA SER A 98 -11.29 -0.13 -3.88
C SER A 98 -12.22 -0.26 -5.08
N ARG A 99 -12.33 0.79 -5.90
CA ARG A 99 -13.18 0.79 -7.10
C ARG A 99 -12.70 -0.18 -8.17
N GLU A 100 -11.39 -0.25 -8.40
CA GLU A 100 -10.81 -1.16 -9.40
C GLU A 100 -10.93 -2.62 -8.99
N ILE A 101 -10.71 -2.92 -7.70
CA ILE A 101 -10.86 -4.27 -7.16
C ILE A 101 -12.33 -4.70 -7.20
N GLU A 102 -13.26 -3.82 -6.82
CA GLU A 102 -14.70 -4.11 -6.92
C GLU A 102 -15.14 -4.35 -8.38
N ALA A 103 -14.65 -3.54 -9.32
CA ALA A 103 -14.92 -3.73 -10.74
C ALA A 103 -14.30 -5.02 -11.30
N GLY A 104 -13.12 -5.40 -10.82
CA GLY A 104 -12.44 -6.64 -11.22
C GLY A 104 -13.07 -7.90 -10.65
N LEU A 105 -13.53 -7.86 -9.40
CA LEU A 105 -14.16 -9.00 -8.72
C LEU A 105 -15.64 -9.19 -9.13
N GLY A 106 -16.34 -8.11 -9.48
CA GLY A 106 -17.73 -8.15 -9.95
C GLY A 106 -17.91 -8.50 -11.44
N ALA A 107 -16.81 -8.65 -12.19
CA ALA A 107 -16.83 -8.99 -13.62
C ALA A 107 -16.80 -10.51 -13.91
N THR A 108 -16.98 -11.35 -12.88
CA THR A 108 -16.98 -12.81 -12.95
C THR A 108 -18.38 -13.37 -12.81
#